data_AF-A0A6L7HUK0-F1
#
_entry.id   AF-A0A6L7HUK0-F1
#
_cell.length_a   1.000
_cell.length_b   1.000
_cell.length_c   1.000
_cell.angle_alpha   90.00
_cell.angle_beta   90.00
_cell.angle_gamma   90.00
#
_symmetry.space_group_name_H-M   'P 1'
#
loop_
_entity.id
_entity.type
_entity.pdbx_description
1 polymer ?
#
loop_
_entity_poly.entity_id
_entity_poly.type
_entity_poly.pdbx_seq_one_letter_code
_entity_poly.pdbx_strand_id
1 'polypeptide(L)'
;MKRILCLLIMSVMLVACDAANGLKDMLNKQQKAQNLVKEKYGWDAQVGFEIYNGDLSQVTLVFSADDVRDQSVAHLESIAREVVSATFESAPQAMYIQIASTADNKS
;
A
#
# COMPACT_ATOMS: atom_id res chain seq x y z
N MET A 1 45.11 4.29 -0.60
CA MET A 1 43.97 4.65 -1.47
C MET A 1 43.11 3.46 -1.88
N LYS A 2 43.64 2.37 -2.46
CA LYS A 2 42.84 1.17 -2.86
C LYS A 2 42.02 0.54 -1.71
N ARG A 3 42.55 0.50 -0.48
CA ARG A 3 41.84 -0.01 0.70
C ARG A 3 40.62 0.84 1.09
N ILE A 4 40.69 2.16 0.89
CA ILE A 4 39.59 3.09 1.19
C ILE A 4 38.49 2.93 0.14
N LEU A 5 38.85 2.76 -1.13
CA LEU A 5 37.90 2.51 -2.22
C LEU A 5 37.11 1.20 -2.00
N CYS A 6 37.77 0.12 -1.56
CA CYS A 6 37.07 -1.13 -1.24
C CYS A 6 36.10 -1.01 -0.06
N LEU A 7 36.46 -0.27 0.99
CA LEU A 7 35.58 -0.02 2.14
C LEU A 7 34.35 0.82 1.74
N LEU A 8 34.53 1.77 0.83
CA LEU A 8 33.45 2.61 0.32
C LEU A 8 32.47 1.81 -0.57
N ILE A 9 32.98 0.89 -1.40
CA ILE A 9 32.12 -0.01 -2.18
C ILE A 9 31.32 -0.98 -1.28
N MET A 10 31.97 -1.52 -0.23
CA MET A 10 31.34 -2.47 0.68
C MET A 10 30.23 -1.84 1.53
N SER A 11 30.41 -0.57 1.96
CA SER A 11 29.39 0.19 2.68
C SER A 11 28.18 0.53 1.82
N VAL A 12 28.36 0.83 0.52
CA VAL A 12 27.25 1.05 -0.42
C VAL A 12 26.44 -0.23 -0.65
N MET A 13 27.10 -1.40 -0.71
CA MET A 13 26.39 -2.67 -0.88
C MET A 13 25.49 -3.06 0.31
N LEU A 14 25.87 -2.68 1.54
CA LEU A 14 25.06 -2.93 2.74
C LEU A 14 23.76 -2.11 2.73
N VAL A 15 23.84 -0.82 2.39
CA VAL A 15 22.66 0.07 2.32
C VAL A 15 21.73 -0.34 1.17
N ALA A 16 22.29 -0.78 0.04
CA ALA A 16 21.50 -1.24 -1.11
C ALA A 16 20.67 -2.50 -0.80
N CYS A 17 21.19 -3.40 0.04
CA CYS A 17 20.47 -4.62 0.41
C CYS A 17 19.24 -4.31 1.28
N ASP A 18 19.38 -3.40 2.24
CA ASP A 18 18.31 -3.04 3.17
C ASP A 18 17.18 -2.27 2.45
N ALA A 19 17.56 -1.33 1.59
CA ALA A 19 16.60 -0.58 0.76
C ALA A 19 15.81 -1.49 -0.20
N ALA A 20 16.46 -2.48 -0.82
CA ALA A 20 15.81 -3.42 -1.72
C ALA A 20 14.80 -4.32 -0.99
N ASN A 21 15.14 -4.78 0.20
CA ASN A 21 14.23 -5.58 1.02
C ASN A 21 13.01 -4.77 1.47
N GLY A 22 13.22 -3.51 1.90
CA GLY A 22 12.13 -2.60 2.26
C GLY A 22 11.16 -2.35 1.10
N LEU A 23 11.69 -2.08 -0.10
CA LEU A 23 10.85 -1.87 -1.29
C LEU A 23 10.03 -3.14 -1.64
N LYS A 24 10.66 -4.31 -1.58
CA LYS A 24 9.99 -5.58 -1.86
C LYS A 24 8.86 -5.86 -0.87
N ASP A 25 9.10 -5.63 0.41
CA ASP A 25 8.08 -5.78 1.46
C ASP A 25 6.91 -4.81 1.24
N MET A 26 7.21 -3.57 0.85
CA MET A 26 6.16 -2.60 0.55
C MET A 26 5.27 -3.03 -0.61
N LEU A 27 5.88 -3.47 -1.71
CA LEU A 27 5.16 -3.97 -2.89
C LEU A 27 4.32 -5.21 -2.54
N ASN A 28 4.85 -6.11 -1.72
CA ASN A 28 4.13 -7.31 -1.29
C ASN A 28 2.89 -6.96 -0.47
N LYS A 29 3.00 -6.02 0.49
CA LYS A 29 1.86 -5.57 1.30
C LYS A 29 0.79 -4.90 0.45
N GLN A 30 1.19 -4.03 -0.47
CA GLN A 30 0.29 -3.41 -1.44
C GLN A 30 -0.45 -4.48 -2.27
N GLN A 31 0.28 -5.39 -2.90
CA GLN A 31 -0.32 -6.44 -3.73
C GLN A 31 -1.24 -7.35 -2.92
N LYS A 32 -0.85 -7.72 -1.70
CA LYS A 32 -1.67 -8.55 -0.80
C LYS A 32 -2.99 -7.89 -0.48
N ALA A 33 -3.00 -6.60 -0.14
CA ALA A 33 -4.23 -5.87 0.13
C ALA A 33 -5.14 -5.78 -1.11
N GLN A 34 -4.57 -5.49 -2.28
CA GLN A 34 -5.32 -5.42 -3.54
C GLN A 34 -5.95 -6.76 -3.91
N ASN A 35 -5.16 -7.85 -3.83
CA ASN A 35 -5.65 -9.20 -4.09
C ASN A 35 -6.77 -9.58 -3.12
N LEU A 36 -6.63 -9.24 -1.83
CA LEU A 36 -7.66 -9.53 -0.84
C LEU A 36 -8.99 -8.84 -1.18
N VAL A 37 -8.94 -7.57 -1.62
CA VAL A 37 -10.15 -6.86 -2.09
C VAL A 37 -10.76 -7.58 -3.29
N LYS A 38 -9.93 -7.94 -4.28
CA LYS A 38 -10.39 -8.61 -5.49
C LYS A 38 -11.02 -9.97 -5.21
N GLU A 39 -10.35 -10.78 -4.39
CA GLU A 39 -10.78 -12.14 -4.05
C GLU A 39 -12.07 -12.16 -3.23
N LYS A 40 -12.24 -11.21 -2.29
CA LYS A 40 -13.41 -11.18 -1.41
C LYS A 40 -14.62 -10.46 -1.98
N TYR A 41 -14.40 -9.38 -2.72
CA TYR A 41 -15.48 -8.48 -3.15
C TYR A 41 -15.60 -8.35 -4.66
N GLY A 42 -14.63 -8.85 -5.44
CA GLY A 42 -14.63 -8.77 -6.91
C GLY A 42 -14.17 -7.42 -7.47
N TRP A 43 -13.90 -6.44 -6.61
CA TRP A 43 -13.58 -5.06 -7.00
C TRP A 43 -12.09 -4.86 -7.28
N ASP A 44 -11.81 -3.92 -8.16
CA ASP A 44 -10.45 -3.43 -8.35
C ASP A 44 -10.18 -2.26 -7.38
N ALA A 45 -9.05 -2.36 -6.67
CA ALA A 45 -8.62 -1.34 -5.74
C ALA A 45 -7.13 -1.04 -5.87
N GLN A 46 -6.77 0.20 -5.61
CA GLN A 46 -5.39 0.61 -5.37
C GLN A 46 -5.21 0.83 -3.87
N VAL A 47 -4.03 0.47 -3.37
CA VAL A 47 -3.72 0.59 -1.95
C VAL A 47 -2.39 1.31 -1.85
N GLY A 48 -2.39 2.45 -1.16
CA GLY A 48 -1.18 3.18 -0.76
C GLY A 48 -1.09 3.19 0.75
N PHE A 49 0.12 3.29 1.29
CA PHE A 49 0.32 3.41 2.73
C PHE A 49 1.62 4.15 3.01
N GLU A 50 1.70 4.69 4.22
CA GLU A 50 2.86 5.43 4.70
C GLU A 50 3.35 4.80 6.01
N ILE A 51 4.66 4.62 6.10
CA ILE A 51 5.34 4.19 7.31
C ILE A 51 6.22 5.35 7.78
N TYR A 52 6.00 5.80 9.00
CA TYR A 52 6.76 6.87 9.63
C TYR A 52 7.43 6.34 10.90
N ASN A 53 8.75 6.43 10.97
CA ASN A 53 9.57 5.89 12.08
C ASN A 53 9.35 4.39 12.38
N GLY A 54 8.99 3.60 11.37
CA GLY A 54 8.72 2.17 11.51
C GLY A 54 7.26 1.84 11.86
N ASP A 55 6.44 2.85 12.17
CA ASP A 55 5.02 2.68 12.45
C ASP A 55 4.16 3.00 11.23
N LEU A 56 3.07 2.26 11.06
CA LEU A 56 2.09 2.51 10.02
C LEU A 56 1.30 3.78 10.35
N SER A 57 1.56 4.88 9.64
CA SER A 57 0.90 6.16 9.89
C SER A 57 -0.45 6.23 9.16
N GLN A 58 -0.44 5.87 7.88
CA GLN A 58 -1.59 6.03 7.00
C GLN A 58 -1.78 4.82 6.08
N VAL A 59 -3.03 4.50 5.79
CA VAL A 59 -3.41 3.65 4.65
C VAL A 59 -4.47 4.37 3.81
N THR A 60 -4.33 4.34 2.50
CA THR A 60 -5.30 4.83 1.53
C THR A 60 -5.78 3.66 0.67
N LEU A 61 -7.09 3.43 0.67
CA LEU A 61 -7.75 2.51 -0.27
C LEU A 61 -8.48 3.36 -1.31
N VAL A 62 -8.17 3.12 -2.58
CA VAL A 62 -8.80 3.77 -3.72
C VAL A 62 -9.63 2.73 -4.46
N PHE A 63 -10.95 2.92 -4.49
CA PHE A 63 -11.88 2.05 -5.20
C PHE A 63 -12.35 2.71 -6.50
N SER A 64 -12.65 1.88 -7.50
CA SER A 64 -13.38 2.35 -8.68
C SER A 64 -14.81 2.73 -8.31
N ALA A 65 -15.29 3.89 -8.76
CA ALA A 65 -16.68 4.27 -8.59
C ALA A 65 -17.64 3.25 -9.21
N ASP A 66 -17.27 2.59 -10.30
CA ASP A 66 -18.13 1.61 -10.95
C ASP A 66 -18.38 0.36 -10.09
N ASP A 67 -17.44 0.06 -9.19
CA ASP A 67 -17.54 -1.08 -8.28
C ASP A 67 -18.32 -0.74 -7.00
N VAL A 68 -18.18 0.50 -6.49
CA VAL A 68 -18.60 0.83 -5.12
C VAL A 68 -19.64 1.95 -4.99
N ARG A 69 -20.16 2.52 -6.09
CA ARG A 69 -21.07 3.68 -6.04
C ARG A 69 -22.35 3.46 -5.22
N ASP A 70 -22.84 2.23 -5.20
CA ASP A 70 -24.06 1.86 -4.46
C ASP A 70 -23.76 1.40 -3.02
N GLN A 71 -22.48 1.38 -2.62
CA GLN A 71 -22.07 0.98 -1.28
C GLN A 71 -22.15 2.15 -0.30
N SER A 72 -22.59 1.86 0.93
CA SER A 72 -22.55 2.85 2.01
C SER A 72 -21.12 3.08 2.48
N VAL A 73 -20.84 4.30 2.94
CA VAL A 73 -19.53 4.65 3.55
C VAL A 73 -19.19 3.70 4.69
N ALA A 74 -20.16 3.38 5.56
CA ALA A 74 -19.96 2.46 6.68
C ALA A 74 -19.55 1.04 6.23
N HIS A 75 -20.09 0.57 5.11
CA HIS A 75 -19.70 -0.71 4.53
C HIS A 75 -18.26 -0.66 4.00
N LEU A 76 -17.90 0.40 3.28
CA LEU A 76 -16.53 0.60 2.78
C LEU A 76 -15.53 0.74 3.93
N GLU A 77 -15.89 1.39 5.02
CA GLU A 77 -15.07 1.45 6.24
C GLU A 77 -14.86 0.07 6.88
N SER A 78 -15.90 -0.76 6.95
CA SER A 78 -15.78 -2.13 7.45
C SER A 78 -14.81 -2.95 6.60
N ILE A 79 -14.92 -2.84 5.27
CA ILE A 79 -14.03 -3.52 4.33
C ILE A 79 -12.59 -3.01 4.47
N ALA A 80 -12.40 -1.70 4.54
CA ALA A 80 -11.08 -1.10 4.74
C ALA A 80 -10.42 -1.61 6.02
N ARG A 81 -11.15 -1.66 7.14
CA ARG A 81 -10.67 -2.22 8.41
C ARG A 81 -10.26 -3.68 8.29
N GLU A 82 -11.10 -4.48 7.64
CA GLU A 82 -10.82 -5.90 7.40
C GLU A 82 -9.54 -6.09 6.59
N VAL A 83 -9.43 -5.42 5.44
CA VAL A 83 -8.29 -5.51 4.54
C VAL A 83 -7.00 -5.04 5.23
N VAL A 84 -7.06 -3.94 5.96
CA VAL A 84 -5.93 -3.41 6.72
C VAL A 84 -5.49 -4.39 7.80
N SER A 85 -6.42 -4.92 8.60
CA SER A 85 -6.10 -5.87 9.67
C SER A 85 -5.51 -7.20 9.17
N ALA A 86 -5.86 -7.61 7.95
CA ALA A 86 -5.33 -8.83 7.34
C ALA A 86 -3.97 -8.63 6.65
N THR A 87 -3.63 -7.38 6.30
CA THR A 87 -2.42 -7.04 5.54
C THR A 87 -1.30 -6.57 6.46
N PHE A 88 -1.62 -5.72 7.43
CA PHE A 88 -0.65 -5.03 8.27
C PHE A 88 -0.68 -5.57 9.70
N GLU A 89 0.48 -5.61 10.33
CA GLU A 89 0.63 -6.11 11.71
C GLU A 89 0.16 -5.09 12.75
N SER A 90 0.15 -3.81 12.39
CA SER A 90 -0.28 -2.69 13.23
C SER A 90 -1.42 -1.92 12.58
N ALA A 91 -2.27 -1.33 13.42
CA ALA A 91 -3.34 -0.46 12.95
C ALA A 91 -2.77 0.92 12.56
N PRO A 92 -3.21 1.51 11.43
CA PRO A 92 -2.79 2.85 11.04
C PRO A 92 -3.42 3.92 11.93
N GLN A 93 -2.76 5.06 12.05
CA GLN A 93 -3.31 6.24 12.72
C GLN A 93 -4.47 6.85 11.92
N ALA A 94 -4.39 6.79 10.59
CA ALA A 94 -5.43 7.25 9.68
C ALA A 94 -5.70 6.25 8.55
N MET A 95 -6.98 6.08 8.20
CA MET A 95 -7.41 5.38 7.00
C MET A 95 -8.18 6.33 6.09
N TYR A 96 -7.78 6.39 4.84
CA TYR A 96 -8.46 7.15 3.80
C TYR A 96 -9.14 6.18 2.84
N ILE A 97 -10.40 6.47 2.56
CA ILE A 97 -11.17 5.79 1.53
C ILE A 97 -11.42 6.80 0.43
N GLN A 98 -10.91 6.52 -0.75
CA GLN A 98 -11.07 7.34 -1.93
C GLN A 98 -11.87 6.56 -2.96
N ILE A 99 -12.79 7.25 -3.63
CA ILE A 99 -13.58 6.68 -4.72
C ILE A 99 -13.20 7.45 -5.97
N ALA A 100 -12.60 6.77 -6.94
CA ALA A 100 -12.16 7.35 -8.20
C ALA A 100 -13.21 7.04 -9.28
N SER A 101 -13.82 8.10 -9.83
CA SER A 101 -14.60 7.97 -11.06
C SER A 101 -13.66 8.15 -12.24
N THR A 102 -13.77 7.28 -13.24
CA THR A 102 -13.18 7.50 -14.56
C THR A 102 -13.78 8.78 -15.12
N ALA A 103 -12.93 9.73 -15.53
CA ALA A 103 -13.40 10.87 -16.30
C ALA A 103 -13.77 10.37 -17.70
N ASP A 104 -15.02 10.57 -18.10
CA ASP A 104 -15.43 10.36 -19.49
C ASP A 104 -14.55 11.24 -20.39
N ASN A 105 -13.56 10.65 -21.05
CA ASN A 105 -12.82 11.32 -22.09
C ASN A 105 -13.77 11.40 -23.31
N LYS A 106 -14.63 12.42 -23.31
CA LYS A 106 -15.34 12.83 -24.52
C LYS A 106 -14.28 13.28 -25.53
N SER A 107 -13.87 12.34 -26.38
CA SER A 107 -13.08 12.58 -27.59
C SER A 107 -13.99 13.11 -28.67
#